data_AF-A0AAV4NY41-F1
#
_entry.id   AF-A0AAV4NY41-F1
#
_cell.length_a   1.000
_cell.length_b   1.000
_cell.length_c   1.000
_cell.angle_alpha   90.00
_cell.angle_beta   90.00
_cell.angle_gamma   90.00
#
_symmetry.space_group_name_H-M   'P 1'
#
loop_
_entity.id
_entity.type
_entity.pdbx_description
1 polymer ?
#
loop_
_entity_poly.entity_id
_entity_poly.type
_entity_poly.pdbx_seq_one_letter_code
_entity_poly.pdbx_strand_id
1 'polypeptide(L)'
;MKRFLPLLTDQNKETEFFEISSIRDIRTGRYARVPKEGKLKDSVTMGPPDIPLEEKTVTVVYGPDLVNISFLHFCCIGREIAQVRKVNIFISGMDRRSYEDGVQFAGIECSHNYFLEKLYTKIKLMVDRDGKVPVKNVVKLFAQNREDKKRVEKALELCGVATGKNDAINPEKFSCENFLSFYRYLTGREEVDAIFERLTGSKKERHDSLLSVDGFLRYLMGAENVIVAPEKFDLNLDMDQPLSHYFINSSHNTYLTGHQLTGKSSVEIYRQCLLSGCRCVELDCWNGKYSDEEPIITHGYTVVTEVLLKSSKQLQKVLFKTSDYPVLLSFENHCSPKQQAKMAMYCTKILGDLLLTEPLPSCELRADQPLPSPNQLLRKILIKNKKKHYPKSVSSAKSTIAIEKEERAFCPSLHNPRKDKN
;
A
#
# COMPACT_ATOMS: atom_id res chain seq x y z
N MET A 1 7.44 15.73 15.96
CA MET A 1 8.13 14.59 16.58
C MET A 1 7.37 13.26 16.56
N LYS A 2 6.10 13.14 17.01
CA LYS A 2 5.39 11.83 17.01
C LYS A 2 4.86 11.32 15.64
N ARG A 3 5.21 11.99 14.53
CA ARG A 3 4.66 11.67 13.19
C ARG A 3 5.42 10.56 12.45
N PHE A 4 6.57 10.11 12.96
CA PHE A 4 7.52 9.30 12.18
C PHE A 4 7.40 7.79 12.38
N LEU A 5 6.85 7.36 13.52
CA LEU A 5 6.78 5.96 13.93
C LEU A 5 5.48 5.75 14.71
N PRO A 6 4.53 4.92 14.25
CA PRO A 6 3.53 4.35 15.12
C PRO A 6 4.24 3.57 16.22
N LEU A 7 3.86 3.90 17.45
CA LEU A 7 4.36 3.34 18.68
C LEU A 7 3.24 2.54 19.30
N LEU A 8 3.50 1.29 19.60
CA LEU A 8 2.65 0.51 20.48
C LEU A 8 3.38 0.36 21.79
N THR A 9 2.88 1.04 22.81
CA THR A 9 3.34 0.84 24.18
C THR A 9 2.38 -0.12 24.84
N ASP A 10 2.89 -1.29 25.24
CA ASP A 10 2.10 -2.30 25.92
C ASP A 10 1.86 -1.93 27.40
N GLN A 11 1.15 -2.80 28.12
CA GLN A 11 0.87 -2.60 29.56
C GLN A 11 2.13 -2.66 30.43
N ASN A 12 3.21 -3.27 29.94
CA ASN A 12 4.51 -3.34 30.61
C ASN A 12 5.42 -2.13 30.32
N LYS A 13 4.91 -1.15 29.56
CA LYS A 13 5.65 0.00 29.03
C LYS A 13 6.73 -0.38 28.01
N GLU A 14 6.68 -1.59 27.45
CA GLU A 14 7.51 -1.97 26.32
C GLU A 14 6.96 -1.32 25.06
N THR A 15 7.86 -0.69 24.30
CA THR A 15 7.48 0.06 23.10
C THR A 15 7.94 -0.69 21.86
N GLU A 16 6.98 -1.11 21.05
CA GLU A 16 7.22 -1.62 19.71
C GLU A 16 7.19 -0.47 18.70
N PHE A 17 8.14 -0.51 17.78
CA PHE A 17 8.27 0.46 16.71
C PHE A 17 7.85 -0.16 15.41
N PHE A 18 7.06 0.60 14.67
CA PHE A 18 6.64 0.18 13.37
C PHE A 18 6.91 1.27 12.35
N GLU A 19 7.41 0.88 11.19
CA GLU A 19 7.87 1.82 10.18
C GLU A 19 6.74 2.16 9.21
N ILE A 20 6.34 3.44 9.16
CA ILE A 20 5.25 3.90 8.28
C ILE A 20 5.52 3.58 6.82
N SER A 21 6.78 3.71 6.37
CA SER A 21 7.19 3.40 4.98
C SER A 21 7.05 1.91 4.62
N SER A 22 6.91 1.02 5.61
CA SER A 22 6.67 -0.41 5.36
C SER A 22 5.18 -0.75 5.21
N ILE A 23 4.29 0.21 5.45
CA ILE A 23 2.84 0.02 5.32
C ILE A 23 2.47 -0.10 3.85
N ARG A 24 1.61 -1.07 3.57
CA ARG A 24 1.10 -1.34 2.23
C ARG A 24 -0.39 -1.10 2.10
N ASP A 25 -1.15 -1.33 3.17
CA ASP A 25 -2.60 -1.13 3.16
C ASP A 25 -3.14 -0.94 4.58
N ILE A 26 -4.28 -0.28 4.69
CA ILE A 26 -5.01 -0.11 5.94
C ILE A 26 -6.49 -0.29 5.64
N ARG A 27 -7.15 -1.12 6.46
CA ARG A 27 -8.51 -1.61 6.21
C ARG A 27 -9.38 -1.40 7.43
N THR A 28 -10.60 -0.96 7.18
CA THR A 28 -11.64 -0.72 8.19
C THR A 28 -12.98 -1.28 7.70
N GLY A 29 -13.94 -1.44 8.61
CA GLY A 29 -15.27 -1.96 8.28
C GLY A 29 -15.18 -3.40 7.74
N ARG A 30 -16.02 -3.73 6.76
CA ARG A 30 -16.09 -5.08 6.13
C ARG A 30 -14.79 -5.60 5.50
N TYR A 31 -13.74 -4.78 5.40
CA TYR A 31 -12.44 -5.16 4.86
C TYR A 31 -11.38 -5.38 5.94
N ALA A 32 -11.66 -4.97 7.18
CA ALA A 32 -10.86 -5.34 8.32
C ALA A 32 -10.98 -6.86 8.54
N ARG A 33 -9.89 -7.47 9.01
CA ARG A 33 -9.91 -8.87 9.41
C ARG A 33 -10.31 -8.93 10.89
N VAL A 34 -11.47 -9.51 11.16
CA VAL A 34 -11.97 -9.75 12.52
C VAL A 34 -11.78 -11.22 12.91
N PRO A 35 -11.52 -11.51 14.20
CA PRO A 35 -11.58 -12.87 14.71
C PRO A 35 -12.99 -13.46 14.49
N LYS A 36 -13.07 -14.64 13.86
CA LYS A 36 -14.38 -15.23 13.51
C LYS A 36 -15.10 -15.79 14.73
N GLU A 37 -14.39 -16.51 15.62
CA GLU A 37 -14.96 -17.23 16.76
C GLU A 37 -13.94 -17.35 17.92
N GLY A 38 -14.45 -17.66 19.11
CA GLY A 38 -13.66 -18.05 20.29
C GLY A 38 -13.25 -16.91 21.22
N LYS A 39 -12.47 -17.26 22.26
CA LYS A 39 -12.05 -16.37 23.36
C LYS A 39 -11.45 -15.04 22.89
N LEU A 40 -10.77 -15.04 21.74
CA LEU A 40 -10.17 -13.82 21.17
C LEU A 40 -11.25 -12.84 20.68
N LYS A 41 -12.35 -13.33 20.09
CA LYS A 41 -13.46 -12.47 19.68
C LYS A 41 -14.12 -11.84 20.90
N ASP A 42 -14.33 -12.65 21.94
CA ASP A 42 -14.95 -12.20 23.18
C ASP A 42 -14.07 -11.15 23.88
N SER A 43 -12.74 -11.31 23.87
CA SER A 43 -11.82 -10.37 24.51
C SER A 43 -11.64 -9.05 23.77
N VAL A 44 -11.90 -9.01 22.45
CA VAL A 44 -11.77 -7.78 21.64
C VAL A 44 -13.10 -7.10 21.35
N THR A 45 -14.22 -7.67 21.80
CA THR A 45 -15.54 -7.05 21.71
C THR A 45 -15.67 -5.99 22.80
N MET A 46 -15.08 -4.82 22.54
CA MET A 46 -15.11 -3.67 23.45
C MET A 46 -16.13 -2.61 22.99
N GLY A 47 -16.60 -1.81 23.94
CA GLY A 47 -17.52 -0.71 23.70
C GLY A 47 -18.98 -1.15 23.43
N PRO A 48 -19.81 -0.27 22.82
CA PRO A 48 -21.23 -0.52 22.64
C PRO A 48 -21.52 -1.81 21.85
N PRO A 49 -22.43 -2.68 22.32
CA PRO A 49 -22.70 -3.98 21.71
C PRO A 49 -23.52 -3.90 20.41
N ASP A 50 -24.14 -2.76 20.15
CA ASP A 50 -24.92 -2.44 18.95
C ASP A 50 -24.05 -2.18 17.71
N ILE A 51 -22.74 -1.92 17.91
CA ILE A 51 -21.80 -1.67 16.82
C ILE A 51 -21.08 -2.99 16.46
N PRO A 52 -21.16 -3.46 15.20
CA PRO A 52 -20.44 -4.64 14.74
C PRO A 52 -18.93 -4.50 14.94
N LEU A 53 -18.25 -5.61 15.27
CA LEU A 53 -16.80 -5.60 15.51
C LEU A 53 -16.02 -5.11 14.28
N GLU A 54 -16.47 -5.48 13.08
CA GLU A 54 -15.88 -5.07 11.80
C GLU A 54 -15.77 -3.55 11.68
N GLU A 55 -16.75 -2.84 12.22
CA GLU A 55 -16.81 -1.37 12.17
C GLU A 55 -15.91 -0.69 13.20
N LYS A 56 -15.46 -1.45 14.19
CA LYS A 56 -14.52 -1.06 15.25
C LYS A 56 -13.11 -1.60 15.01
N THR A 57 -12.88 -2.39 13.96
CA THR A 57 -11.55 -2.98 13.68
C THR A 57 -10.79 -2.21 12.61
N VAL A 58 -9.51 -1.96 12.89
CA VAL A 58 -8.50 -1.48 11.93
C VAL A 58 -7.50 -2.60 11.67
N THR A 59 -7.27 -2.93 10.41
CA THR A 59 -6.20 -3.86 10.00
C THR A 59 -5.13 -3.10 9.24
N VAL A 60 -3.91 -3.09 9.76
CA VAL A 60 -2.72 -2.54 9.10
C VAL A 60 -1.97 -3.69 8.44
N VAL A 61 -1.65 -3.53 7.16
CA VAL A 61 -0.88 -4.47 6.34
C VAL A 61 0.46 -3.86 6.04
N TYR A 62 1.54 -4.59 6.27
CA TYR A 62 2.90 -4.08 6.14
C TYR A 62 3.88 -5.17 5.76
N GLY A 63 5.02 -4.79 5.19
CA GLY A 63 6.07 -5.74 4.85
C GLY A 63 7.09 -5.20 3.86
N PRO A 64 8.27 -5.82 3.75
CA PRO A 64 9.35 -5.38 2.87
C PRO A 64 8.99 -5.43 1.39
N ASP A 65 8.10 -6.32 0.96
CA ASP A 65 7.68 -6.48 -0.43
C ASP A 65 6.20 -6.90 -0.57
N LEU A 66 5.71 -7.05 -1.81
CA LEU A 66 4.31 -7.34 -2.12
C LEU A 66 3.86 -8.74 -1.65
N VAL A 67 4.79 -9.64 -1.34
CA VAL A 67 4.52 -11.03 -0.98
C VAL A 67 4.72 -11.25 0.52
N ASN A 68 5.84 -10.78 1.06
CA ASN A 68 6.21 -10.90 2.45
C ASN A 68 5.50 -9.82 3.29
N ILE A 69 4.22 -10.06 3.58
CA ILE A 69 3.39 -9.14 4.33
C ILE A 69 2.88 -9.74 5.64
N SER A 70 2.72 -8.87 6.62
CA SER A 70 2.19 -9.13 7.95
C SER A 70 0.93 -8.30 8.19
N PHE A 71 0.11 -8.75 9.14
CA PHE A 71 -1.16 -8.11 9.49
C PHE A 71 -1.16 -7.76 10.97
N LEU A 72 -1.52 -6.53 11.27
CA LEU A 72 -1.70 -6.03 12.62
C LEU A 72 -3.15 -5.56 12.79
N HIS A 73 -3.80 -6.00 13.87
CA HIS A 73 -5.23 -5.79 14.08
C HIS A 73 -5.45 -4.97 15.36
N PHE A 74 -6.14 -3.85 15.22
CA PHE A 74 -6.57 -3.01 16.34
C PHE A 74 -8.09 -3.07 16.44
N CYS A 75 -8.60 -3.41 17.62
CA CYS A 75 -10.03 -3.33 17.93
C CYS A 75 -10.26 -2.10 18.81
N CYS A 76 -10.93 -1.10 18.26
CA CYS A 76 -11.21 0.16 18.92
C CYS A 76 -12.49 0.04 19.77
N ILE A 77 -12.65 0.98 20.71
CA ILE A 77 -13.83 1.03 21.60
C ILE A 77 -15.08 1.53 20.85
N GLY A 78 -14.90 2.31 19.78
CA GLY A 78 -16.01 2.84 19.00
C GLY A 78 -15.69 2.98 17.51
N ARG A 79 -16.75 3.06 16.71
CA ARG A 79 -16.68 3.17 15.25
C ARG A 79 -15.95 4.45 14.85
N GLU A 80 -16.25 5.54 15.53
CA GLU A 80 -15.68 6.85 15.31
C GLU A 80 -14.16 6.82 15.45
N ILE A 81 -13.60 6.04 16.40
CA ILE A 81 -12.15 5.85 16.59
C ILE A 81 -11.54 5.04 15.43
N ALA A 82 -12.18 3.93 15.05
CA ALA A 82 -11.71 3.09 13.96
C ALA A 82 -11.79 3.79 12.59
N GLN A 83 -12.70 4.76 12.45
CA GLN A 83 -12.98 5.47 11.21
C GLN A 83 -12.54 6.95 11.23
N VAL A 84 -11.81 7.41 12.25
CA VAL A 84 -11.39 8.83 12.37
C VAL A 84 -10.66 9.25 11.10
N ARG A 85 -10.90 10.49 10.67
CA ARG A 85 -10.13 11.18 9.64
C ARG A 85 -8.62 11.03 9.77
N LYS A 86 -8.04 10.80 10.96
CA LYS A 86 -6.60 10.56 11.17
C LYS A 86 -6.15 9.15 10.81
N VAL A 87 -6.99 8.11 11.03
CA VAL A 87 -6.79 6.78 10.44
C VAL A 87 -6.95 6.88 8.92
N ASN A 88 -7.88 7.73 8.45
CA ASN A 88 -8.03 8.01 7.03
C ASN A 88 -6.92 8.88 6.43
N ILE A 89 -6.28 9.80 7.16
CA ILE A 89 -5.10 10.56 6.74
C ILE A 89 -3.90 9.62 6.69
N PHE A 90 -3.84 8.60 7.54
CA PHE A 90 -2.88 7.51 7.42
C PHE A 90 -3.16 6.64 6.18
N ILE A 91 -4.44 6.49 5.79
CA ILE A 91 -4.87 5.90 4.49
C ILE A 91 -4.54 6.83 3.30
N SER A 92 -4.62 8.16 3.46
CA SER A 92 -4.39 9.19 2.43
C SER A 92 -2.96 9.69 2.35
N GLY A 93 -2.11 9.43 3.35
CA GLY A 93 -0.66 9.62 3.27
C GLY A 93 0.02 8.59 2.37
N MET A 94 -0.73 7.57 1.94
CA MET A 94 -0.40 6.68 0.82
C MET A 94 -1.03 7.14 -0.51
N ASP A 95 -1.92 8.15 -0.47
CA ASP A 95 -2.51 8.78 -1.66
C ASP A 95 -1.61 9.96 -2.04
N ARG A 96 -1.12 9.95 -3.28
CA ARG A 96 -0.17 10.92 -3.86
C ARG A 96 -0.68 12.37 -3.83
N ARG A 97 -1.96 12.57 -3.51
CA ARG A 97 -2.66 13.86 -3.51
C ARG A 97 -2.60 14.65 -2.20
N SER A 98 -2.10 14.08 -1.10
CA SER A 98 -2.01 14.80 0.18
C SER A 98 -0.77 15.70 0.26
N TYR A 99 -0.55 16.54 -0.77
CA TYR A 99 0.51 17.56 -0.75
C TYR A 99 0.22 18.70 0.23
N GLU A 100 -1.05 18.90 0.61
CA GLU A 100 -1.47 20.08 1.39
C GLU A 100 -1.24 19.97 2.91
N ASP A 101 -1.04 18.76 3.45
CA ASP A 101 -0.91 18.54 4.91
C ASP A 101 0.51 18.21 5.41
N GLY A 102 1.53 18.34 4.55
CA GLY A 102 2.94 18.15 4.93
C GLY A 102 3.29 16.72 5.34
N VAL A 103 2.53 15.72 4.89
CA VAL A 103 2.93 14.31 4.93
C VAL A 103 3.78 14.04 3.70
N GLN A 104 5.00 14.60 3.75
CA GLN A 104 6.09 14.28 2.83
C GLN A 104 6.16 12.75 2.73
N PHE A 105 6.08 12.23 1.50
CA PHE A 105 6.01 10.80 1.21
C PHE A 105 6.90 10.00 2.17
N ALA A 106 6.31 9.00 2.83
CA ALA A 106 6.99 8.18 3.80
C ALA A 106 8.15 7.40 3.15
N GLY A 107 9.32 8.02 3.07
CA GLY A 107 10.62 7.36 2.98
C GLY A 107 11.32 7.26 1.62
N ILE A 108 10.85 7.92 0.55
CA ILE A 108 11.57 7.87 -0.76
C ILE A 108 12.17 9.24 -1.14
N GLU A 109 11.61 10.33 -0.65
CA GLU A 109 11.84 11.68 -1.21
C GLU A 109 12.40 12.66 -0.17
N CYS A 110 12.71 12.16 1.03
CA CYS A 110 13.13 13.00 2.12
C CYS A 110 14.64 13.23 2.11
N SER A 111 15.05 14.39 2.61
CA SER A 111 16.46 14.71 2.81
C SER A 111 17.15 13.71 3.73
N HIS A 112 18.47 13.63 3.65
CA HIS A 112 19.23 12.76 4.56
C HIS A 112 19.01 13.14 6.03
N ASN A 113 18.86 14.44 6.32
CA ASN A 113 18.51 14.95 7.65
C ASN A 113 17.16 14.42 8.14
N TYR A 114 16.16 14.26 7.28
CA TYR A 114 14.88 13.66 7.69
C TYR A 114 15.06 12.23 8.22
N PHE A 115 15.89 11.40 7.57
CA PHE A 115 16.16 10.05 8.04
C PHE A 115 16.96 10.04 9.35
N LEU A 116 17.87 11.01 9.54
CA LEU A 116 18.55 11.22 10.80
C LEU A 116 17.60 11.65 11.92
N GLU A 117 16.66 12.57 11.66
CA GLU A 117 15.64 12.97 12.62
C GLU A 117 14.69 11.82 12.98
N LYS A 118 14.36 10.95 12.02
CA LYS A 118 13.60 9.72 12.25
C LYS A 118 14.36 8.78 13.18
N LEU A 119 15.67 8.60 12.96
CA LEU A 119 16.53 7.78 13.80
C LEU A 119 16.67 8.36 15.22
N TYR A 120 16.88 9.68 15.32
CA TYR A 120 16.88 10.41 16.58
C TYR A 120 15.59 10.21 17.36
N THR A 121 14.45 10.37 16.69
CA THR A 121 13.13 10.18 17.28
C THR A 121 12.95 8.75 17.79
N LYS A 122 13.38 7.74 17.01
CA LYS A 122 13.37 6.34 17.44
C LYS A 122 14.15 6.15 18.74
N ILE A 123 15.38 6.66 18.81
CA ILE A 123 16.23 6.57 19.99
C ILE A 123 15.56 7.20 21.22
N LYS A 124 14.99 8.41 21.09
CA LYS A 124 14.30 9.09 22.21
C LYS A 124 13.11 8.33 22.78
N LEU A 125 12.47 7.50 21.95
CA LEU A 125 11.27 6.76 22.31
C LEU A 125 11.61 5.36 22.82
N MET A 126 12.84 4.88 22.62
CA MET A 126 13.34 3.59 23.11
C MET A 126 13.71 3.69 24.60
N VAL A 127 12.75 4.10 25.42
CA VAL A 127 12.94 4.29 26.86
C VAL A 127 12.62 3.03 27.66
N ASP A 128 13.27 2.88 28.81
CA ASP A 128 12.94 1.90 29.83
C ASP A 128 11.78 2.36 30.73
N ARG A 129 11.50 1.59 31.80
CA ARG A 129 10.43 1.88 32.76
C ARG A 129 10.62 3.22 33.51
N ASP A 130 11.87 3.69 33.60
CA ASP A 130 12.26 4.95 34.24
C ASP A 130 12.28 6.12 33.25
N GLY A 131 11.88 5.88 31.99
CA GLY A 131 11.85 6.92 30.95
C GLY A 131 13.23 7.27 30.39
N LYS A 132 14.26 6.45 30.61
CA LYS A 132 15.62 6.69 30.11
C LYS A 132 15.95 5.77 28.95
N VAL A 133 16.83 6.19 28.04
CA VAL A 133 17.21 5.40 26.85
C VAL A 133 18.38 4.47 27.19
N PRO A 134 18.20 3.13 27.19
CA PRO A 134 19.29 2.22 27.53
C PRO A 134 20.42 2.28 26.49
N VAL A 135 21.68 2.49 26.94
CA VAL A 135 22.85 2.59 26.04
C VAL A 135 22.99 1.34 25.18
N LYS A 136 22.77 0.15 25.76
CA LYS A 136 22.79 -1.14 25.05
C LYS A 136 21.86 -1.16 23.82
N ASN A 137 20.72 -0.46 23.88
CA ASN A 137 19.74 -0.44 22.81
C ASN A 137 20.20 0.48 21.68
N VAL A 138 20.79 1.64 22.02
CA VAL A 138 21.42 2.54 21.04
C VAL A 138 22.58 1.85 20.33
N VAL A 139 23.49 1.22 21.09
CA VAL A 139 24.64 0.52 20.52
C VAL A 139 24.21 -0.61 19.55
N LYS A 140 23.20 -1.41 19.93
CA LYS A 140 22.64 -2.47 19.07
C LYS A 140 21.93 -1.94 17.82
N LEU A 141 21.49 -0.69 17.82
CA LEU A 141 20.84 -0.07 16.66
C LEU A 141 21.85 0.21 15.53
N PHE A 142 23.11 0.51 15.88
CA PHE A 142 24.15 0.85 14.92
C PHE A 142 25.11 -0.29 14.59
N ALA A 143 25.35 -1.23 15.53
CA ALA A 143 26.37 -2.26 15.36
C ALA A 143 26.00 -3.61 15.97
N GLN A 144 26.38 -4.69 15.28
CA GLN A 144 26.27 -6.07 15.78
C GLN A 144 27.62 -6.65 16.20
N ASN A 145 28.69 -6.37 15.45
CA ASN A 145 30.04 -6.84 15.77
C ASN A 145 30.68 -6.02 16.91
N ARG A 146 31.71 -6.58 17.55
CA ARG A 146 32.34 -5.98 18.75
C ARG A 146 33.12 -4.70 18.44
N GLU A 147 33.74 -4.59 17.27
CA GLU A 147 34.60 -3.47 16.92
C GLU A 147 33.78 -2.20 16.64
N ASP A 148 32.72 -2.33 15.85
CA ASP A 148 31.81 -1.21 15.56
C ASP A 148 31.03 -0.79 16.81
N LYS A 149 30.71 -1.72 17.72
CA LYS A 149 30.12 -1.37 19.02
C LYS A 149 31.04 -0.43 19.82
N LYS A 150 32.35 -0.70 19.85
CA LYS A 150 33.33 0.19 20.49
C LYS A 150 33.40 1.56 19.80
N ARG A 151 33.25 1.62 18.48
CA ARG A 151 33.19 2.89 17.73
C ARG A 151 31.97 3.71 18.12
N VAL A 152 30.80 3.07 18.24
CA VAL A 152 29.56 3.72 18.70
C VAL A 152 29.70 4.22 20.13
N GLU A 153 30.24 3.40 21.04
CA GLU A 153 30.51 3.79 22.43
C GLU A 153 31.46 5.00 22.51
N LYS A 154 32.56 4.99 21.74
CA LYS A 154 33.49 6.12 21.66
C LYS A 154 32.83 7.39 21.11
N ALA A 155 31.99 7.28 20.09
CA ALA A 155 31.25 8.43 19.57
C ALA A 155 30.26 9.02 20.58
N LEU A 156 29.60 8.16 21.38
CA LEU A 156 28.75 8.61 22.49
C LEU A 156 29.58 9.31 23.58
N GLU A 157 30.74 8.76 23.93
CA GLU A 157 31.65 9.36 24.92
C GLU A 157 32.05 10.79 24.52
N LEU A 158 32.41 10.99 23.25
CA LEU A 158 32.76 12.30 22.69
C LEU A 158 31.61 13.31 22.73
N CYS A 159 30.36 12.83 22.79
CA CYS A 159 29.17 13.67 22.97
C CYS A 159 28.80 13.91 24.45
N GLY A 160 29.61 13.44 25.40
CA GLY A 160 29.35 13.62 26.84
C GLY A 160 28.13 12.85 27.34
N VAL A 161 27.72 11.78 26.64
CA VAL A 161 26.64 10.88 27.08
C VAL A 161 27.21 9.61 27.71
N ALA A 162 26.41 9.00 28.59
CA ALA A 162 26.79 7.77 29.27
C ALA A 162 27.06 6.63 28.27
N THR A 163 28.10 5.83 28.53
CA THR A 163 28.58 4.77 27.64
C THR A 163 28.64 3.39 28.29
N GLY A 164 28.38 3.28 29.59
CA GLY A 164 28.35 1.99 30.25
C GLY A 164 27.27 1.08 29.67
N LYS A 165 27.58 -0.21 29.53
CA LYS A 165 26.69 -1.21 28.93
C LYS A 165 25.31 -1.29 29.59
N ASN A 166 25.24 -0.99 30.89
CA ASN A 166 24.01 -0.98 31.69
C ASN A 166 23.52 0.44 32.00
N ASP A 167 24.17 1.47 31.47
CA ASP A 167 23.78 2.85 31.69
C ASP A 167 22.56 3.19 30.83
N ALA A 168 21.90 4.29 31.20
CA ALA A 168 20.80 4.86 30.46
C ALA A 168 20.99 6.37 30.27
N ILE A 169 20.66 6.85 29.08
CA ILE A 169 20.78 8.23 28.66
C ILE A 169 19.49 8.97 29.02
N ASN A 170 19.60 10.15 29.64
CA ASN A 170 18.45 11.04 29.83
C ASN A 170 18.03 11.63 28.45
N PRO A 171 16.79 11.42 27.97
CA PRO A 171 16.33 11.96 26.69
C PRO A 171 16.42 13.49 26.56
N GLU A 172 16.43 14.23 27.66
CA GLU A 172 16.61 15.69 27.67
C GLU A 172 18.07 16.08 27.41
N LYS A 173 19.03 15.28 27.86
CA LYS A 173 20.46 15.48 27.61
C LYS A 173 20.88 15.03 26.21
N PHE A 174 20.07 14.22 25.54
CA PHE A 174 20.29 13.81 24.16
C PHE A 174 19.47 14.69 23.21
N SER A 175 19.90 15.94 23.02
CA SER A 175 19.30 16.89 22.07
C SER A 175 19.54 16.47 20.62
N CYS A 176 18.82 17.09 19.68
CA CYS A 176 19.05 16.86 18.24
C CYS A 176 20.49 17.24 17.85
N GLU A 177 21.02 18.34 18.41
CA GLU A 177 22.40 18.79 18.18
C GLU A 177 23.44 17.80 18.70
N ASN A 178 23.20 17.21 19.88
CA ASN A 178 24.06 16.15 20.41
C ASN A 178 24.01 14.89 19.54
N PHE A 179 22.84 14.55 19.00
CA PHE A 179 22.69 13.45 18.05
C PHE A 179 23.41 13.69 16.72
N LEU A 180 23.36 14.90 16.17
CA LEU A 180 24.10 15.26 14.95
C LEU A 180 25.61 15.24 15.18
N SER A 181 26.06 15.71 16.34
CA SER A 181 27.46 15.57 16.77
C SER A 181 27.88 14.11 16.86
N PHE A 182 27.04 13.26 17.46
CA PHE A 182 27.25 11.82 17.55
C PHE A 182 27.37 11.18 16.15
N TYR A 183 26.46 11.53 15.23
CA TYR A 183 26.52 11.06 13.84
C TYR A 183 27.85 11.45 13.17
N ARG A 184 28.33 12.67 13.40
CA ARG A 184 29.59 13.17 12.83
C ARG A 184 30.80 12.41 13.39
N TYR A 185 30.88 12.22 14.70
CA TYR A 185 31.97 11.44 15.32
C TYR A 185 31.94 9.97 14.90
N LEU A 186 30.75 9.40 14.71
CA LEU A 186 30.60 8.01 14.29
C LEU A 186 31.02 7.81 12.83
N THR A 187 30.71 8.76 11.95
CA THR A 187 30.89 8.59 10.50
C THR A 187 32.21 9.10 9.95
N GLY A 188 32.86 10.07 10.61
CA GLY A 188 34.20 10.55 10.20
C GLY A 188 34.26 10.99 8.73
N ARG A 189 33.40 11.93 8.34
CA ARG A 189 33.18 12.38 6.94
C ARG A 189 34.33 13.24 6.37
N GLU A 190 35.56 12.70 6.33
CA GLU A 190 36.77 13.40 5.86
C GLU A 190 36.63 13.92 4.42
N GLU A 191 35.83 13.26 3.59
CA GLU A 191 35.58 13.71 2.22
C GLU A 191 34.80 15.03 2.18
N VAL A 192 33.98 15.32 3.20
CA VAL A 192 33.26 16.59 3.31
C VAL A 192 34.23 17.72 3.67
N ASP A 193 35.19 17.46 4.54
CA ASP A 193 36.27 18.41 4.85
C ASP A 193 37.06 18.75 3.58
N ALA A 194 37.46 17.73 2.80
CA ALA A 194 38.20 17.92 1.55
C ALA A 194 37.40 18.72 0.50
N ILE A 195 36.10 18.43 0.36
CA ILE A 195 35.22 19.19 -0.54
C ILE A 195 35.08 20.63 -0.07
N PHE A 196 34.88 20.86 1.23
CA PHE A 196 34.73 22.20 1.80
C PHE A 196 36.00 23.04 1.60
N GLU A 197 37.19 22.47 1.86
CA GLU A 197 38.46 23.17 1.64
C GLU A 197 38.68 23.51 0.16
N ARG A 198 38.29 22.60 -0.76
CA ARG A 198 38.35 22.87 -2.19
C ARG A 198 37.41 24.00 -2.63
N LEU A 199 36.23 24.11 -2.03
CA LEU A 199 35.23 25.13 -2.38
C LEU A 199 35.47 26.50 -1.72
N THR A 200 36.05 26.51 -0.52
CA THR A 200 36.22 27.74 0.29
C THR A 200 37.65 28.27 0.33
N GLY A 201 38.60 27.56 -0.27
CA GLY A 201 40.02 27.91 -0.24
C GLY A 201 40.69 27.52 1.08
N SER A 202 42.01 27.73 1.14
CA SER A 202 42.81 27.38 2.30
C SER A 202 42.42 28.22 3.53
N LYS A 203 42.75 27.77 4.76
CA LYS A 203 42.49 28.53 6.01
C LYS A 203 43.01 29.98 5.98
N LYS A 204 43.99 30.29 5.12
CA LYS A 204 44.60 31.63 4.98
C LYS A 204 43.84 32.56 4.04
N GLU A 205 43.02 32.02 3.15
CA GLU A 205 42.24 32.79 2.14
C GLU A 205 40.79 33.02 2.59
N ARG A 206 40.37 32.37 3.68
CA ARG A 206 39.05 32.53 4.28
C ARG A 206 38.97 33.86 5.03
N HIS A 207 38.49 34.90 4.37
CA HIS A 207 37.87 36.03 5.06
C HIS A 207 36.60 35.52 5.75
N ASP A 208 36.47 35.73 7.07
CA ASP A 208 35.30 35.45 7.92
C ASP A 208 34.20 34.62 7.24
N SER A 209 34.47 33.33 7.02
CA SER A 209 33.53 32.46 6.31
C SER A 209 32.28 32.30 7.18
N LEU A 210 31.17 32.91 6.77
CA LEU A 210 29.89 32.84 7.49
C LEU A 210 29.32 31.41 7.58
N LEU A 211 29.81 30.48 6.76
CA LEU A 211 29.44 29.07 6.76
C LEU A 211 30.59 28.20 7.28
N SER A 212 30.35 27.44 8.34
CA SER A 212 31.29 26.43 8.84
C SER A 212 31.19 25.12 8.05
N VAL A 213 32.19 24.24 8.16
CA VAL A 213 32.11 22.86 7.61
C VAL A 213 30.86 22.13 8.13
N ASP A 214 30.48 22.39 9.39
CA ASP A 214 29.26 21.83 9.98
C ASP A 214 28.00 22.36 9.28
N GLY A 215 27.94 23.67 9.04
CA GLY A 215 26.85 24.29 8.27
C GLY A 215 26.77 23.74 6.85
N PHE A 216 27.92 23.50 6.21
CA PHE A 216 27.98 22.90 4.88
C PHE A 216 27.48 21.45 4.86
N LEU A 217 27.89 20.63 5.85
CA LEU A 217 27.38 19.26 5.98
C LEU A 217 25.86 19.24 6.19
N ARG A 218 25.33 20.14 7.03
CA ARG A 218 23.89 20.28 7.25
C ARG A 218 23.16 20.65 5.96
N TYR A 219 23.72 21.54 5.14
CA TYR A 219 23.19 21.89 3.82
C TYR A 219 23.20 20.69 2.87
N LEU A 220 24.33 19.97 2.76
CA LEU A 220 24.43 18.78 1.89
C LEU A 220 23.39 17.71 2.21
N MET A 221 23.01 17.60 3.49
CA MET A 221 22.02 16.65 3.99
C MET A 221 20.60 17.24 4.09
N GLY A 222 20.43 18.53 3.75
CA GLY A 222 19.22 19.33 3.89
C GLY A 222 18.17 19.06 2.81
N ALA A 223 16.98 19.64 2.98
CA ALA A 223 15.88 19.52 2.01
C ALA A 223 16.13 20.33 0.74
N GLU A 224 17.03 21.30 0.81
CA GLU A 224 17.48 22.16 -0.27
C GLU A 224 18.43 21.43 -1.24
N ASN A 225 19.01 20.30 -0.82
CA ASN A 225 19.98 19.52 -1.59
C ASN A 225 19.51 18.08 -1.84
N VAL A 226 18.25 17.91 -2.21
CA VAL A 226 17.70 16.59 -2.59
C VAL A 226 18.18 16.17 -3.99
N ILE A 227 18.37 14.87 -4.18
CA ILE A 227 18.89 14.30 -5.44
C ILE A 227 17.90 14.43 -6.61
N VAL A 228 16.60 14.40 -6.33
CA VAL A 228 15.53 14.50 -7.33
C VAL A 228 14.65 15.68 -6.96
N ALA A 229 14.41 16.55 -7.94
CA ALA A 229 13.57 17.73 -7.76
C ALA A 229 12.11 17.30 -7.44
N PRO A 230 11.45 17.88 -6.42
CA PRO A 230 10.10 17.48 -6.00
C PRO A 230 9.07 17.45 -7.13
N GLU A 231 9.17 18.37 -8.08
CA GLU A 231 8.23 18.51 -9.19
C GLU A 231 8.25 17.31 -10.14
N LYS A 232 9.33 16.50 -10.13
CA LYS A 232 9.42 15.26 -10.91
C LYS A 232 8.52 14.15 -10.34
N PHE A 233 8.10 14.26 -9.09
CA PHE A 233 7.17 13.34 -8.46
C PHE A 233 5.71 13.77 -8.61
N ASP A 234 5.46 14.97 -9.14
CA ASP A 234 4.10 15.40 -9.44
C ASP A 234 3.57 14.70 -10.69
N LEU A 235 2.24 14.61 -10.79
CA LEU A 235 1.58 14.17 -12.02
C LEU A 235 1.64 15.31 -13.04
N ASN A 236 2.78 15.44 -13.71
CA ASN A 236 3.11 16.54 -14.61
C ASN A 236 3.22 16.12 -16.10
N LEU A 237 2.92 14.87 -16.41
CA LEU A 237 2.87 14.37 -17.78
C LEU A 237 1.54 14.75 -18.43
N ASP A 238 1.56 14.98 -19.74
CA ASP A 238 0.34 15.06 -20.54
C ASP A 238 -0.36 13.70 -20.52
N MET A 239 -1.61 13.65 -20.05
CA MET A 239 -2.43 12.45 -19.90
C MET A 239 -3.60 12.42 -20.90
N ASP A 240 -3.52 13.26 -21.95
CA ASP A 240 -4.50 13.38 -23.03
C ASP A 240 -4.04 12.74 -24.35
N GLN A 241 -2.83 12.16 -24.42
CA GLN A 241 -2.40 11.38 -25.58
C GLN A 241 -3.12 10.01 -25.63
N PRO A 242 -3.18 9.35 -26.80
CA PRO A 242 -3.74 8.00 -26.92
C PRO A 242 -3.07 7.01 -25.96
N LEU A 243 -3.84 6.07 -25.40
CA LEU A 243 -3.33 5.08 -24.42
C LEU A 243 -2.08 4.31 -24.88
N SER A 244 -1.93 4.10 -26.20
CA SER A 244 -0.76 3.45 -26.82
C SER A 244 0.56 4.22 -26.67
N HIS A 245 0.54 5.48 -26.23
CA HIS A 245 1.75 6.32 -26.08
C HIS A 245 2.39 6.20 -24.69
N TYR A 246 1.78 5.44 -23.78
CA TYR A 246 2.22 5.35 -22.38
C TYR A 246 2.81 3.97 -22.07
N PHE A 247 3.87 3.97 -21.25
CA PHE A 247 4.25 2.77 -20.54
C PHE A 247 3.26 2.52 -19.40
N ILE A 248 2.61 1.36 -19.43
CA ILE A 248 1.61 0.97 -18.44
C ILE A 248 2.25 -0.05 -17.49
N ASN A 249 2.31 0.30 -16.20
CA ASN A 249 2.76 -0.63 -15.16
C ASN A 249 1.85 -1.88 -15.14
N SER A 250 2.43 -3.04 -15.45
CA SER A 250 1.70 -4.27 -15.79
C SER A 250 2.25 -5.46 -15.03
N SER A 251 1.37 -6.34 -14.56
CA SER A 251 1.70 -7.55 -13.82
C SER A 251 1.29 -8.79 -14.63
N HIS A 252 2.20 -9.74 -14.71
CA HIS A 252 2.00 -11.05 -15.34
C HIS A 252 1.70 -12.12 -14.29
N ASN A 253 0.76 -13.03 -14.58
CA ASN A 253 0.26 -14.06 -13.66
C ASN A 253 0.04 -13.52 -12.25
N THR A 254 -0.69 -12.39 -12.13
CA THR A 254 -0.77 -11.58 -10.91
C THR A 254 -1.17 -12.36 -9.67
N TYR A 255 -1.94 -13.43 -9.83
CA TYR A 255 -2.38 -14.29 -8.73
C TYR A 255 -1.25 -15.05 -8.02
N LEU A 256 -0.10 -15.28 -8.67
CA LEU A 256 1.00 -16.07 -8.12
C LEU A 256 1.82 -15.29 -7.10
N THR A 257 2.15 -15.92 -5.97
CA THR A 257 3.03 -15.35 -4.94
C THR A 257 4.40 -16.05 -4.88
N GLY A 258 4.74 -16.87 -5.88
CA GLY A 258 5.94 -17.69 -5.86
C GLY A 258 6.17 -18.42 -7.18
N HIS A 259 6.70 -19.64 -7.11
CA HIS A 259 7.10 -20.43 -8.27
C HIS A 259 5.93 -20.72 -9.24
N GLN A 260 6.20 -20.70 -10.56
CA GLN A 260 5.18 -20.89 -11.60
C GLN A 260 4.49 -22.27 -11.55
N LEU A 261 5.19 -23.32 -11.12
CA LEU A 261 4.62 -24.68 -11.12
C LEU A 261 4.07 -25.11 -9.75
N THR A 262 4.60 -24.55 -8.66
CA THR A 262 4.41 -25.05 -7.28
C THR A 262 4.04 -23.96 -6.28
N GLY A 263 3.89 -22.72 -6.74
CA GLY A 263 3.56 -21.57 -5.91
C GLY A 263 2.12 -21.59 -5.42
N LYS A 264 1.76 -20.50 -4.72
CA LYS A 264 0.40 -20.29 -4.22
C LYS A 264 -0.25 -19.18 -5.03
N SER A 265 -1.54 -19.35 -5.29
CA SER A 265 -2.42 -18.28 -5.78
C SER A 265 -3.02 -17.51 -4.61
N SER A 266 -3.15 -16.20 -4.76
CA SER A 266 -3.72 -15.33 -3.74
C SER A 266 -4.55 -14.20 -4.32
N VAL A 267 -5.62 -13.81 -3.62
CA VAL A 267 -6.37 -12.58 -3.92
C VAL A 267 -5.64 -11.35 -3.38
N GLU A 268 -4.81 -11.53 -2.35
CA GLU A 268 -4.11 -10.44 -1.68
C GLU A 268 -3.06 -9.80 -2.59
N ILE A 269 -2.35 -10.58 -3.41
CA ILE A 269 -1.31 -10.07 -4.31
C ILE A 269 -1.87 -9.09 -5.37
N TYR A 270 -3.10 -9.30 -5.85
CA TYR A 270 -3.79 -8.31 -6.69
C TYR A 270 -3.97 -6.98 -5.97
N ARG A 271 -4.32 -7.00 -4.67
CA ARG A 271 -4.43 -5.76 -3.88
C ARG A 271 -3.08 -5.06 -3.81
N GLN A 272 -2.02 -5.82 -3.52
CA GLN A 272 -0.68 -5.28 -3.39
C GLN A 272 -0.18 -4.66 -4.70
N CYS A 273 -0.38 -5.32 -5.84
CA CYS A 273 -0.04 -4.76 -7.16
C CYS A 273 -0.82 -3.48 -7.47
N LEU A 274 -2.14 -3.47 -7.23
CA LEU A 274 -2.96 -2.28 -7.50
C LEU A 274 -2.56 -1.11 -6.60
N LEU A 275 -2.28 -1.36 -5.32
CA LEU A 275 -1.82 -0.36 -4.36
C LEU A 275 -0.45 0.20 -4.73
N SER A 276 0.45 -0.62 -5.30
CA SER A 276 1.74 -0.15 -5.83
C SER A 276 1.63 0.56 -7.20
N GLY A 277 0.42 0.88 -7.67
CA GLY A 277 0.19 1.63 -8.89
C GLY A 277 0.15 0.80 -10.16
N CYS A 278 0.17 -0.54 -10.09
CA CYS A 278 -0.03 -1.39 -11.27
C CYS A 278 -1.40 -1.11 -11.89
N ARG A 279 -1.46 -0.95 -13.21
CA ARG A 279 -2.67 -0.61 -13.99
C ARG A 279 -3.11 -1.73 -14.94
N CYS A 280 -2.35 -2.82 -15.07
CA CYS A 280 -2.76 -4.00 -15.83
C CYS A 280 -2.48 -5.27 -15.01
N VAL A 281 -3.52 -6.05 -14.71
CA VAL A 281 -3.42 -7.29 -13.93
C VAL A 281 -4.01 -8.47 -14.70
N GLU A 282 -3.45 -9.64 -14.48
CA GLU A 282 -3.76 -10.86 -15.22
C GLU A 282 -4.58 -11.86 -14.40
N LEU A 283 -5.58 -12.47 -15.04
CA LEU A 283 -6.50 -13.44 -14.47
C LEU A 283 -6.61 -14.68 -15.37
N ASP A 284 -5.94 -15.76 -14.98
CA ASP A 284 -6.01 -17.05 -15.70
C ASP A 284 -7.22 -17.83 -15.23
N CYS A 285 -8.32 -17.70 -15.97
CA CYS A 285 -9.62 -18.23 -15.57
C CYS A 285 -9.84 -19.64 -16.11
N TRP A 286 -10.06 -20.58 -15.21
CA TRP A 286 -10.31 -21.99 -15.51
C TRP A 286 -11.66 -22.45 -14.95
N ASN A 287 -12.19 -23.55 -15.52
CA ASN A 287 -13.39 -24.17 -15.01
C ASN A 287 -13.17 -24.69 -13.58
N GLY A 288 -14.04 -24.31 -12.64
CA GLY A 288 -14.05 -24.92 -11.31
C GLY A 288 -14.46 -26.38 -11.36
N LYS A 289 -13.80 -27.22 -10.55
CA LYS A 289 -13.99 -28.68 -10.51
C LYS A 289 -15.11 -29.16 -9.58
N TYR A 290 -15.69 -28.26 -8.78
CA TYR A 290 -16.69 -28.59 -7.75
C TYR A 290 -18.14 -28.46 -8.25
N SER A 291 -19.09 -29.05 -7.50
CA SER A 291 -20.53 -29.10 -7.80
C SER A 291 -21.16 -27.77 -8.19
N ASP A 292 -20.64 -26.67 -7.64
CA ASP A 292 -21.21 -25.34 -7.81
C ASP A 292 -20.76 -24.68 -9.12
N GLU A 293 -19.84 -25.31 -9.87
CA GLU A 293 -19.28 -24.81 -11.14
C GLU A 293 -18.82 -23.35 -11.05
N GLU A 294 -18.08 -23.02 -9.99
CA GLU A 294 -17.55 -21.67 -9.77
C GLU A 294 -16.24 -21.45 -10.53
N PRO A 295 -16.11 -20.42 -11.38
CA PRO A 295 -14.85 -20.12 -12.07
C PRO A 295 -13.71 -19.89 -11.07
N ILE A 296 -12.55 -20.46 -11.38
CA ILE A 296 -11.33 -20.35 -10.57
C ILE A 296 -10.24 -19.59 -11.31
N ILE A 297 -9.27 -19.08 -10.55
CA ILE A 297 -8.02 -18.55 -11.07
C ILE A 297 -6.88 -19.46 -10.59
N THR A 298 -6.08 -19.94 -11.53
CA THR A 298 -4.89 -20.78 -11.27
C THR A 298 -4.01 -20.88 -12.50
N HIS A 299 -2.79 -21.40 -12.34
CA HIS A 299 -1.94 -21.76 -13.46
C HIS A 299 -2.26 -23.19 -13.91
N GLY A 300 -2.87 -23.31 -15.09
CA GLY A 300 -3.39 -24.59 -15.59
C GLY A 300 -2.33 -25.68 -15.72
N TYR A 301 -2.74 -26.93 -15.52
CA TYR A 301 -1.86 -28.11 -15.62
C TYR A 301 -0.63 -28.10 -14.69
N THR A 302 -0.70 -27.35 -13.58
CA THR A 302 0.34 -27.32 -12.54
C THR A 302 -0.21 -27.73 -11.17
N VAL A 303 0.62 -27.66 -10.12
CA VAL A 303 0.20 -27.88 -8.72
C VAL A 303 -0.03 -26.57 -7.95
N VAL A 304 -0.10 -25.44 -8.66
CA VAL A 304 -0.44 -24.14 -8.08
C VAL A 304 -1.85 -24.19 -7.45
N THR A 305 -1.99 -23.59 -6.27
CA THR A 305 -3.29 -23.55 -5.57
C THR A 305 -4.32 -22.71 -6.32
N GLU A 306 -5.60 -22.96 -6.10
CA GLU A 306 -6.69 -22.27 -6.82
C GLU A 306 -7.30 -21.17 -5.94
N VAL A 307 -7.76 -20.06 -6.54
CA VAL A 307 -8.61 -19.07 -5.87
C VAL A 307 -9.91 -18.86 -6.65
N LEU A 308 -11.03 -18.70 -5.94
CA LEU A 308 -12.32 -18.46 -6.59
C LEU A 308 -12.36 -17.07 -7.23
N LEU A 309 -12.81 -16.96 -8.48
CA LEU A 309 -12.93 -15.68 -9.16
C LEU A 309 -13.84 -14.70 -8.39
N LYS A 310 -14.92 -15.17 -7.77
CA LYS A 310 -15.82 -14.33 -6.96
C LYS A 310 -15.14 -13.60 -5.80
N SER A 311 -14.00 -14.12 -5.32
CA SER A 311 -13.22 -13.49 -4.26
C SER A 311 -12.56 -12.17 -4.71
N SER A 312 -12.45 -11.94 -6.03
CA SER A 312 -11.99 -10.67 -6.62
C SER A 312 -12.87 -9.47 -6.25
N LYS A 313 -14.10 -9.68 -5.73
CA LYS A 313 -14.94 -8.60 -5.15
C LYS A 313 -14.21 -7.78 -4.10
N GLN A 314 -13.24 -8.38 -3.41
CA GLN A 314 -12.42 -7.70 -2.42
C GLN A 314 -11.54 -6.60 -3.04
N LEU A 315 -11.27 -6.63 -4.34
CA LEU A 315 -10.42 -5.69 -5.05
C LEU A 315 -11.11 -4.34 -5.34
N GLN A 316 -12.44 -4.27 -5.29
CA GLN A 316 -13.22 -3.09 -5.70
C GLN A 316 -12.72 -1.77 -5.05
N LYS A 317 -12.32 -1.83 -3.76
CA LYS A 317 -11.85 -0.65 -3.02
C LYS A 317 -10.41 -0.23 -3.30
N VAL A 318 -9.60 -1.07 -3.94
CA VAL A 318 -8.17 -0.78 -4.18
C VAL A 318 -7.86 -0.43 -5.63
N LEU A 319 -8.78 -0.72 -6.56
CA LEU A 319 -8.60 -0.45 -8.00
C LEU A 319 -8.13 0.99 -8.28
N PHE A 320 -8.74 1.96 -7.59
CA PHE A 320 -8.45 3.38 -7.74
C PHE A 320 -7.99 4.06 -6.44
N LYS A 321 -7.40 3.31 -5.51
CA LYS A 321 -6.99 3.86 -4.21
C LYS A 321 -5.72 4.73 -4.30
N THR A 322 -4.80 4.39 -5.19
CA THR A 322 -3.50 5.10 -5.34
C THR A 322 -3.30 5.74 -6.72
N SER A 323 -4.25 5.54 -7.64
CA SER A 323 -4.24 6.15 -8.97
C SER A 323 -5.66 6.11 -9.55
N ASP A 324 -6.12 7.21 -10.15
CA ASP A 324 -7.44 7.29 -10.80
C ASP A 324 -7.41 6.85 -12.27
N TYR A 325 -6.23 6.64 -12.86
CA TYR A 325 -6.07 6.20 -14.25
C TYR A 325 -6.62 4.77 -14.45
N PRO A 326 -7.02 4.43 -15.69
CA PRO A 326 -7.73 3.18 -15.99
C PRO A 326 -6.99 1.92 -15.54
N VAL A 327 -7.77 0.90 -15.22
CA VAL A 327 -7.27 -0.46 -14.90
C VAL A 327 -7.65 -1.44 -16.01
N LEU A 328 -6.69 -2.21 -16.49
CA LEU A 328 -6.88 -3.26 -17.48
C LEU A 328 -6.88 -4.63 -16.78
N LEU A 329 -7.91 -5.43 -17.08
CA LEU A 329 -8.00 -6.82 -16.66
C LEU A 329 -7.69 -7.71 -17.86
N SER A 330 -6.50 -8.33 -17.86
CA SER A 330 -6.07 -9.30 -18.87
C SER A 330 -6.62 -10.67 -18.51
N PHE A 331 -7.63 -11.14 -19.25
CA PHE A 331 -8.20 -12.46 -19.05
C PHE A 331 -7.53 -13.48 -19.97
N GLU A 332 -6.91 -14.50 -19.37
CA GLU A 332 -6.60 -15.74 -20.06
C GLU A 332 -7.74 -16.74 -19.80
N ASN A 333 -8.61 -16.93 -20.80
CA ASN A 333 -9.91 -17.56 -20.59
C ASN A 333 -9.95 -19.02 -21.10
N HIS A 334 -10.07 -19.96 -20.16
CA HIS A 334 -10.24 -21.40 -20.38
C HIS A 334 -11.58 -21.94 -19.86
N CYS A 335 -12.51 -21.04 -19.54
CA CYS A 335 -13.83 -21.40 -18.99
C CYS A 335 -14.80 -21.86 -20.09
N SER A 336 -15.72 -22.75 -19.71
CA SER A 336 -16.88 -23.14 -20.51
C SER A 336 -17.87 -21.99 -20.68
N PRO A 337 -18.76 -21.98 -21.70
CA PRO A 337 -19.74 -20.90 -21.89
C PRO A 337 -20.58 -20.58 -20.64
N LYS A 338 -21.01 -21.61 -19.89
CA LYS A 338 -21.77 -21.46 -18.64
C LYS A 338 -20.97 -20.71 -17.58
N GLN A 339 -19.69 -21.05 -17.43
CA GLN A 339 -18.80 -20.37 -16.48
C GLN A 339 -18.37 -18.98 -16.99
N GLN A 340 -18.22 -18.77 -18.30
CA GLN A 340 -18.00 -17.43 -18.87
C GLN A 340 -19.17 -16.48 -18.60
N ALA A 341 -20.42 -16.96 -18.65
CA ALA A 341 -21.59 -16.18 -18.26
C ALA A 341 -21.50 -15.75 -16.78
N LYS A 342 -21.06 -16.64 -15.88
CA LYS A 342 -20.79 -16.29 -14.48
C LYS A 342 -19.67 -15.26 -14.35
N MET A 343 -18.58 -15.39 -15.11
CA MET A 343 -17.49 -14.40 -15.12
C MET A 343 -18.00 -13.01 -15.51
N ALA A 344 -18.78 -12.91 -16.58
CA ALA A 344 -19.38 -11.65 -17.04
C ALA A 344 -20.36 -11.06 -16.01
N MET A 345 -21.20 -11.91 -15.40
CA MET A 345 -22.09 -11.52 -14.31
C MET A 345 -21.30 -10.96 -13.11
N TYR A 346 -20.20 -11.62 -12.71
CA TYR A 346 -19.36 -11.13 -11.63
C TYR A 346 -18.70 -9.81 -11.97
N CYS A 347 -18.13 -9.64 -13.17
CA CYS A 347 -17.56 -8.38 -13.60
C CYS A 347 -18.60 -7.25 -13.53
N THR A 348 -19.77 -7.46 -14.12
CA THR A 348 -20.85 -6.47 -14.16
C THR A 348 -21.34 -6.11 -12.75
N LYS A 349 -21.60 -7.11 -11.90
CA LYS A 349 -22.13 -6.92 -10.54
C LYS A 349 -21.11 -6.31 -9.57
N ILE A 350 -19.84 -6.68 -9.69
CA ILE A 350 -18.78 -6.23 -8.77
C ILE A 350 -18.25 -4.87 -9.18
N LEU A 351 -18.04 -4.65 -10.48
CA LEU A 351 -17.40 -3.45 -10.98
C LEU A 351 -18.41 -2.33 -11.25
N GLY A 352 -19.66 -2.68 -11.59
CA GLY A 352 -20.74 -1.72 -11.84
C GLY A 352 -20.32 -0.69 -12.88
N ASP A 353 -20.58 0.59 -12.59
CA ASP A 353 -20.31 1.73 -13.49
C ASP A 353 -18.82 1.99 -13.78
N LEU A 354 -17.92 1.36 -13.02
CA LEU A 354 -16.49 1.41 -13.28
C LEU A 354 -16.11 0.56 -14.50
N LEU A 355 -16.90 -0.48 -14.82
CA LEU A 355 -16.65 -1.32 -15.99
C LEU A 355 -17.04 -0.56 -17.27
N LEU A 356 -16.10 -0.44 -18.20
CA LEU A 356 -16.39 0.11 -19.52
C LEU A 356 -17.01 -0.99 -20.39
N THR A 357 -18.34 -0.96 -20.52
CA THR A 357 -19.12 -1.96 -21.27
C THR A 357 -19.31 -1.61 -22.75
N GLU A 358 -19.27 -0.32 -23.08
CA GLU A 358 -19.45 0.21 -24.43
C GLU A 358 -18.30 1.17 -24.79
N PRO A 359 -17.96 1.31 -26.08
CA PRO A 359 -17.00 2.33 -26.54
C PRO A 359 -17.43 3.72 -26.10
N LEU A 360 -16.47 4.62 -25.84
CA LEU A 360 -16.79 6.01 -25.58
C LEU A 360 -17.42 6.64 -26.83
N PRO A 361 -18.42 7.53 -26.70
CA PRO A 361 -19.03 8.20 -27.85
C PRO A 361 -18.02 8.97 -28.72
N SER A 362 -16.96 9.50 -28.11
CA SER A 362 -15.86 10.19 -28.80
C SER A 362 -14.88 9.26 -29.51
N CYS A 363 -14.88 7.97 -29.18
CA CYS A 363 -13.89 6.98 -29.61
C CYS A 363 -14.58 5.69 -30.08
N GLU A 364 -15.25 5.77 -31.23
CA GLU A 364 -15.84 4.59 -31.86
C GLU A 364 -14.76 3.58 -32.31
N LEU A 365 -15.09 2.29 -32.27
CA LEU A 365 -14.19 1.21 -32.70
C LEU A 365 -14.09 1.15 -34.24
N ARG A 366 -13.29 2.03 -34.83
CA ARG A 366 -12.97 2.10 -36.26
C ARG A 366 -11.45 2.03 -36.46
N ALA A 367 -10.98 1.58 -37.63
CA ALA A 367 -9.56 1.28 -37.87
C ALA A 367 -8.63 2.50 -37.69
N ASP A 368 -9.09 3.69 -38.08
CA ASP A 368 -8.29 4.93 -38.06
C ASP A 368 -8.57 5.81 -36.82
N GLN A 369 -9.32 5.29 -35.85
CA GLN A 369 -9.61 5.99 -34.60
C GLN A 369 -8.53 5.64 -33.56
N PRO A 370 -7.83 6.65 -32.97
CA PRO A 370 -6.85 6.38 -31.93
C PRO A 370 -7.54 5.83 -30.67
N LEU A 371 -6.76 5.16 -29.82
CA LEU A 371 -7.25 4.78 -28.50
C LEU A 371 -7.58 6.03 -27.66
N PRO A 372 -8.60 5.99 -26.79
CA PRO A 372 -8.88 7.08 -25.87
C PRO A 372 -7.69 7.31 -24.93
N SER A 373 -7.58 8.53 -24.41
CA SER A 373 -6.54 8.91 -23.47
C SER A 373 -6.77 8.35 -22.06
N PRO A 374 -5.73 8.26 -21.21
CA PRO A 374 -5.90 7.97 -19.79
C PRO A 374 -6.92 8.88 -19.09
N ASN A 375 -6.94 10.18 -19.42
CA ASN A 375 -7.90 11.15 -18.86
C ASN A 375 -9.36 10.84 -19.25
N GLN A 376 -9.60 10.46 -20.51
CA GLN A 376 -10.93 10.06 -20.98
C GLN A 376 -11.43 8.76 -20.30
N LEU A 377 -10.50 7.94 -19.82
CA LEU A 377 -10.76 6.66 -19.16
C LEU A 377 -10.61 6.71 -17.63
N LEU A 378 -10.62 7.91 -17.02
CA LEU A 378 -10.50 8.02 -15.57
C LEU A 378 -11.54 7.15 -14.86
N ARG A 379 -11.04 6.37 -13.91
CA ARG A 379 -11.81 5.44 -13.07
C ARG A 379 -12.60 4.41 -13.86
N LYS A 380 -12.15 4.08 -15.08
CA LYS A 380 -12.69 2.99 -15.91
C LYS A 380 -11.85 1.74 -15.85
N ILE A 381 -12.52 0.60 -16.00
CA ILE A 381 -11.94 -0.73 -16.01
C ILE A 381 -12.21 -1.34 -17.39
N LEU A 382 -11.15 -1.75 -18.06
CA LEU A 382 -11.18 -2.32 -19.39
C LEU A 382 -10.92 -3.82 -19.30
N ILE A 383 -11.68 -4.62 -20.06
CA ILE A 383 -11.48 -6.06 -20.16
C ILE A 383 -10.73 -6.36 -21.46
N LYS A 384 -9.55 -6.95 -21.34
CA LYS A 384 -8.84 -7.58 -22.45
C LYS A 384 -9.20 -9.06 -22.45
N ASN A 385 -10.03 -9.48 -23.40
CA ASN A 385 -10.41 -10.87 -23.64
C ASN A 385 -10.72 -11.08 -25.13
N LYS A 386 -10.80 -12.34 -25.59
CA LYS A 386 -11.21 -12.67 -26.96
C LYS A 386 -12.62 -12.14 -27.26
N LYS A 387 -12.78 -11.42 -28.37
CA LYS A 387 -14.06 -10.92 -28.86
C LYS A 387 -14.47 -11.70 -30.12
N LYS A 388 -15.69 -12.21 -30.16
CA LYS A 388 -16.27 -12.75 -31.40
C LYS A 388 -16.72 -11.60 -32.29
N HIS A 389 -16.26 -11.58 -33.54
CA HIS A 389 -16.80 -10.68 -34.56
C HIS A 389 -18.02 -11.35 -35.20
N TYR A 390 -19.20 -10.83 -34.90
CA TYR A 390 -20.39 -11.13 -35.70
C TYR A 390 -20.42 -10.08 -36.82
N PRO A 391 -20.36 -10.48 -38.11
CA PRO A 391 -20.62 -9.53 -39.19
C PRO A 391 -22.01 -8.93 -38.95
N LYS A 392 -22.13 -7.60 -39.00
CA LYS A 392 -23.42 -6.91 -38.83
C LYS A 392 -24.38 -7.41 -39.91
N SER A 393 -25.25 -8.37 -39.58
CA SER A 393 -26.43 -8.64 -40.39
C SER A 393 -27.38 -7.46 -40.21
N VAL A 394 -27.77 -6.87 -41.33
CA VAL A 394 -28.84 -5.89 -41.39
C VAL A 394 -30.13 -6.60 -40.97
N SER A 395 -30.59 -6.40 -39.73
CA SER A 395 -32.03 -6.23 -39.48
C SER A 395 -32.26 -5.64 -38.08
N SER A 396 -32.78 -4.42 -38.10
CA SER A 396 -33.52 -3.80 -37.01
C SER A 396 -34.71 -4.66 -36.61
N ALA A 397 -35.01 -4.65 -35.31
CA ALA A 397 -36.22 -5.15 -34.65
C ALA A 397 -36.38 -6.68 -34.54
N LYS A 398 -35.86 -7.27 -33.45
CA LYS A 398 -36.44 -8.46 -32.78
C LYS A 398 -35.78 -8.92 -31.46
N SER A 399 -35.01 -8.07 -30.75
CA SER A 399 -34.32 -8.51 -29.51
C SER A 399 -35.10 -8.30 -28.21
N THR A 400 -36.24 -7.60 -28.21
CA THR A 400 -36.98 -7.31 -26.95
C THR A 400 -37.73 -8.51 -26.36
N ILE A 401 -38.01 -9.56 -27.14
CA ILE A 401 -38.87 -10.69 -26.69
C ILE A 401 -38.07 -11.81 -25.99
N ALA A 402 -36.75 -11.86 -26.18
CA ALA A 402 -35.93 -12.95 -25.63
C ALA A 402 -35.57 -12.77 -24.14
N ILE A 403 -35.50 -11.52 -23.66
CA ILE A 403 -35.03 -11.22 -22.29
C ILE A 403 -36.12 -11.51 -21.24
N GLU A 404 -37.40 -11.30 -21.56
CA GLU A 404 -38.50 -11.55 -20.61
C GLU A 404 -38.78 -13.06 -20.36
N LYS A 405 -38.33 -13.95 -21.25
CA LYS A 405 -38.55 -15.39 -21.08
C LYS A 405 -37.58 -16.07 -20.13
N GLU A 406 -36.37 -15.51 -19.91
CA GLU A 406 -35.41 -16.07 -18.95
C GLU A 406 -35.66 -15.61 -17.51
N GLU A 407 -36.21 -14.41 -17.27
CA GLU A 407 -36.54 -13.96 -15.91
C GLU A 407 -37.67 -14.78 -15.25
N ARG A 408 -38.62 -15.30 -16.04
CA ARG A 408 -39.71 -16.14 -15.50
C ARG A 408 -39.28 -17.54 -15.07
N ALA A 409 -38.10 -18.01 -15.47
CA ALA A 409 -37.58 -19.32 -15.08
C ALA A 409 -36.92 -19.33 -13.68
N PHE A 410 -36.73 -18.15 -13.05
CA PHE A 410 -35.97 -18.01 -11.80
C PHE A 410 -36.79 -17.71 -10.54
N CYS A 411 -38.13 -17.72 -10.60
CA CYS A 411 -38.99 -17.60 -9.41
C CYS A 411 -39.65 -18.95 -9.06
N PRO A 412 -39.25 -19.64 -7.97
CA PRO A 412 -40.07 -20.70 -7.39
C PRO A 412 -41.27 -20.05 -6.70
N SER A 413 -42.48 -20.46 -7.08
CA SER A 413 -43.74 -20.04 -6.47
C SER A 413 -43.74 -20.36 -4.97
N LEU A 414 -43.93 -19.33 -4.14
CA LEU A 414 -44.26 -19.45 -2.72
C LEU A 414 -45.58 -20.23 -2.58
N HIS A 415 -45.50 -21.38 -1.94
CA HIS A 415 -46.64 -22.16 -1.48
C HIS A 415 -47.29 -21.40 -0.30
N ASN A 416 -48.58 -21.07 -0.41
CA ASN A 416 -49.36 -20.52 0.69
C ASN A 416 -50.39 -21.58 1.13
N PRO A 417 -50.47 -21.99 2.41
CA PRO A 417 -51.37 -23.03 2.84
C PRO A 417 -52.78 -22.47 3.17
N ARG A 418 -53.78 -23.31 2.91
CA ARG A 418 -55.16 -23.31 3.46
C ARG A 418 -56.09 -22.16 3.09
N LYS A 419 -57.16 -22.52 2.39
CA LYS A 419 -58.52 -22.11 2.76
C LYS A 419 -59.45 -23.32 2.70
N ASP A 420 -59.99 -23.65 3.86
CA ASP A 420 -61.18 -24.48 4.04
C ASP A 420 -62.34 -23.98 3.17
N LYS A 421 -63.17 -24.91 2.71
CA LYS A 421 -64.64 -24.84 2.79
C LYS A 421 -65.25 -26.17 2.35
N ASN A 422 -66.08 -26.70 3.25
CA ASN A 422 -67.27 -27.54 3.07
C ASN A 422 -67.30 -28.58 1.95
#